data_AF-G0QRL7-F1
#
_entry.id   AF-G0QRL7-F1
#
_cell.length_a   1.000
_cell.length_b   1.000
_cell.length_c   1.000
_cell.angle_alpha   90.00
_cell.angle_beta   90.00
_cell.angle_gamma   90.00
#
_symmetry.space_group_name_H-M   'P 1'
#
loop_
_entity.id
_entity.type
_entity.pdbx_description
1 polymer ?
#
loop_
_entity_poly.entity_id
_entity_poly.type
_entity_poly.pdbx_seq_one_letter_code
_entity_poly.pdbx_strand_id
1 'polypeptide(L)'
;MQDQKTQKYSVIIIGGGLSGLAALKRLVDKGQKDILLLESNEKVGGRVHTYTKNNLYLDKGASWVCPQQNRILELLKEYQIETIEQYTAGKNILKYIGKENTGDEQILICQQVIVCIPPQSLNGKVQFTNILDKKREQIQTVKIGELIKCYLVFKSPFWRKKGFSGLIFNIIKQPCLYYDLSNDQYGILLAFYQQGRENTNEKFLQKSLKERENIILKDCMEYFDINTIQEEFLFYSDDNFIGKEGINGCPVGVAGVDYWKQFGDVWNVQYKGIFWASTECSIIWNGYMEGAVRAGEKAANDILGSL
;
A
#
# COMPACT_ATOMS: atom_id res chain seq x y z
N MET A 1 -0.69 -22.52 -36.15
CA MET A 1 -1.04 -21.87 -34.86
C MET A 1 -2.36 -22.49 -34.40
N GLN A 2 -2.56 -22.68 -33.10
CA GLN A 2 -3.88 -23.07 -32.57
C GLN A 2 -4.69 -21.82 -32.28
N ASP A 3 -5.98 -21.81 -32.63
CA ASP A 3 -6.88 -20.73 -32.25
C ASP A 3 -7.06 -20.71 -30.72
N GLN A 4 -6.53 -19.68 -30.07
CA GLN A 4 -6.84 -19.42 -28.66
C GLN A 4 -8.34 -19.13 -28.54
N LYS A 5 -9.10 -20.05 -27.95
CA LYS A 5 -10.54 -19.86 -27.69
C LYS A 5 -10.75 -18.67 -26.76
N THR A 6 -11.14 -17.53 -27.33
CA THR A 6 -11.49 -16.33 -26.56
C THR A 6 -12.66 -16.61 -25.64
N GLN A 7 -12.38 -16.68 -24.33
CA GLN A 7 -13.41 -16.76 -23.30
C GLN A 7 -14.05 -15.38 -23.12
N LYS A 8 -15.36 -15.35 -22.91
CA LYS A 8 -16.15 -14.13 -22.74
C LYS A 8 -16.74 -14.15 -21.35
N TYR A 9 -16.70 -13.00 -20.69
CA TYR A 9 -17.29 -12.79 -19.36
C TYR A 9 -18.05 -11.47 -19.34
N SER A 10 -19.17 -11.44 -18.65
CA SER A 10 -19.98 -10.22 -18.48
C SER A 10 -19.19 -9.16 -17.72
N VAL A 11 -18.47 -9.56 -16.66
CA VAL A 11 -17.57 -8.68 -15.89
C VAL A 11 -16.17 -9.29 -15.77
N ILE A 12 -15.12 -8.49 -16.00
CA ILE A 12 -13.74 -8.85 -15.63
C ILE A 12 -13.26 -7.86 -14.57
N ILE A 13 -12.76 -8.41 -13.46
CA ILE A 13 -12.17 -7.66 -12.35
C ILE A 13 -10.65 -7.86 -12.40
N ILE A 14 -9.88 -6.77 -12.43
CA ILE A 14 -8.41 -6.82 -12.54
C ILE A 14 -7.77 -6.36 -11.22
N GLY A 15 -7.10 -7.29 -10.55
CA GLY A 15 -6.55 -7.16 -9.21
C GLY A 15 -7.47 -7.77 -8.15
N GLY A 16 -7.10 -8.95 -7.65
CA GLY A 16 -7.71 -9.65 -6.52
C GLY A 16 -7.41 -9.02 -5.15
N GLY A 17 -7.07 -7.74 -5.10
CA GLY A 17 -7.01 -6.98 -3.86
C GLY A 17 -8.39 -6.79 -3.22
N LEU A 18 -8.44 -6.27 -1.99
CA LEU A 18 -9.70 -5.99 -1.25
C LEU A 18 -10.78 -5.31 -2.10
N SER A 19 -10.41 -4.35 -2.96
CA SER A 19 -11.33 -3.68 -3.89
C SER A 19 -11.95 -4.63 -4.92
N GLY A 20 -11.16 -5.51 -5.52
CA GLY A 20 -11.64 -6.52 -6.47
C GLY A 20 -12.44 -7.63 -5.80
N LEU A 21 -12.07 -8.03 -4.58
CA LEU A 21 -12.82 -9.00 -3.77
C LEU A 21 -14.16 -8.43 -3.30
N ALA A 22 -14.21 -7.16 -2.89
CA ALA A 22 -15.45 -6.47 -2.52
C ALA A 22 -16.37 -6.28 -3.73
N ALA A 23 -15.83 -5.91 -4.90
CA ALA A 23 -16.58 -5.87 -6.15
C ALA A 23 -17.13 -7.26 -6.54
N LEU A 24 -16.30 -8.31 -6.48
CA LEU A 24 -16.70 -9.69 -6.75
C LEU A 24 -17.83 -10.13 -5.81
N LYS A 25 -17.66 -9.96 -4.50
CA LYS A 25 -18.70 -10.28 -3.51
C LYS A 25 -19.99 -9.52 -3.82
N ARG A 26 -19.90 -8.20 -4.06
CA ARG A 26 -21.08 -7.36 -4.33
C ARG A 26 -21.83 -7.75 -5.61
N LEU A 27 -21.12 -8.21 -6.65
CA LEU A 27 -21.72 -8.71 -7.88
C LEU A 27 -22.39 -10.08 -7.65
N VAL A 28 -21.74 -10.99 -6.92
CA VAL A 28 -22.29 -12.31 -6.54
C VAL A 28 -23.51 -12.16 -5.61
N ASP A 29 -23.45 -11.29 -4.60
CA ASP A 29 -24.56 -10.91 -3.71
C ASP A 29 -25.76 -10.34 -4.50
N LYS A 30 -25.52 -9.80 -5.70
CA LYS A 30 -26.53 -9.28 -6.64
C LYS A 30 -26.94 -10.28 -7.72
N GLY A 31 -26.46 -11.53 -7.65
CA GLY A 31 -26.86 -12.61 -8.54
C GLY A 31 -26.17 -12.62 -9.91
N GLN A 32 -25.13 -11.79 -10.12
CA GLN A 32 -24.26 -11.91 -11.29
C GLN A 32 -23.37 -13.15 -11.12
N LYS A 33 -23.30 -13.97 -12.19
CA LYS A 33 -22.67 -15.31 -12.20
C LYS A 33 -21.52 -15.42 -13.20
N ASP A 34 -21.45 -14.51 -14.16
CA ASP A 34 -20.48 -14.54 -15.26
C ASP A 34 -19.38 -13.49 -15.02
N ILE A 35 -18.46 -13.85 -14.12
CA ILE A 35 -17.40 -12.98 -13.60
C ILE A 35 -16.06 -13.70 -13.65
N LEU A 36 -15.04 -13.03 -14.19
CA LEU A 36 -13.64 -13.44 -14.05
C LEU A 36 -12.90 -12.48 -13.11
N LEU A 37 -12.22 -13.03 -12.10
CA LEU A 37 -11.24 -12.28 -11.30
C LEU A 37 -9.83 -12.64 -11.78
N LEU A 38 -9.08 -11.63 -12.22
CA LEU A 38 -7.67 -11.74 -12.52
C LEU A 38 -6.85 -11.22 -11.34
N GLU A 39 -5.93 -12.03 -10.83
CA GLU A 39 -4.88 -11.58 -9.91
C GLU A 39 -3.52 -11.98 -10.50
N SER A 40 -2.55 -11.09 -10.34
CA SER A 40 -1.17 -11.19 -10.80
C SER A 40 -0.24 -11.92 -9.81
N ASN A 41 -0.81 -12.33 -8.67
CA ASN A 41 -0.21 -13.09 -7.58
C ASN A 41 -0.83 -14.48 -7.49
N GLU A 42 -0.11 -15.45 -6.93
CA GLU A 42 -0.65 -16.76 -6.51
C GLU A 42 -1.77 -16.66 -5.45
N LYS A 43 -1.95 -15.49 -4.82
CA LYS A 43 -2.91 -15.24 -3.75
C LYS A 43 -3.61 -13.90 -3.89
N VAL A 44 -4.93 -13.94 -3.74
CA VAL A 44 -5.79 -12.77 -3.55
C VAL A 44 -5.51 -12.07 -2.21
N GLY A 45 -6.03 -10.85 -2.07
CA GLY A 45 -5.80 -9.92 -0.96
C GLY A 45 -4.99 -8.68 -1.40
N GLY A 46 -4.04 -8.85 -2.33
CA GLY A 46 -3.29 -7.77 -2.96
C GLY A 46 -2.44 -6.99 -1.96
N ARG A 47 -2.91 -5.79 -1.56
CA ARG A 47 -2.30 -5.00 -0.46
C ARG A 47 -2.69 -5.51 0.94
N VAL A 48 -3.57 -6.51 1.05
CA VAL A 48 -3.81 -7.29 2.27
C VAL A 48 -3.17 -8.67 2.11
N HIS A 49 -2.28 -9.06 3.03
CA HIS A 49 -1.67 -10.39 3.03
C HIS A 49 -1.18 -10.78 4.43
N THR A 50 -1.75 -11.85 4.96
CA THR A 50 -1.31 -12.50 6.20
C THR A 50 -0.31 -13.61 5.89
N TYR A 51 0.84 -13.58 6.54
CA TYR A 51 1.90 -14.60 6.40
C TYR A 51 2.00 -15.42 7.68
N THR A 52 1.89 -16.74 7.54
CA THR A 52 1.93 -17.67 8.68
C THR A 52 3.28 -18.39 8.74
N LYS A 53 3.92 -18.42 9.92
CA LYS A 53 5.10 -19.25 10.21
C LYS A 53 5.06 -19.65 11.68
N ASN A 54 5.27 -20.94 11.99
CA ASN A 54 5.27 -21.47 13.36
C ASN A 54 4.05 -21.01 14.19
N ASN A 55 2.85 -21.07 13.60
CA ASN A 55 1.57 -20.58 14.15
C ASN A 55 1.49 -19.07 14.47
N LEU A 56 2.54 -18.28 14.22
CA LEU A 56 2.46 -16.83 14.20
C LEU A 56 1.85 -16.37 12.86
N TYR A 57 0.75 -15.64 12.95
CA TYR A 57 0.15 -14.91 11.85
C TYR A 57 0.71 -13.49 11.86
N LEU A 58 1.78 -13.28 11.10
CA LEU A 58 2.20 -11.92 10.79
C LEU A 58 1.23 -11.41 9.74
N ASP A 59 0.13 -10.82 10.20
CA ASP A 59 -0.60 -9.92 9.33
C ASP A 59 0.26 -8.72 9.06
N LYS A 60 0.31 -8.41 7.78
CA LYS A 60 1.12 -7.36 7.20
C LYS A 60 0.58 -7.14 5.79
N GLY A 61 -0.73 -7.10 5.69
CA GLY A 61 -1.36 -6.21 4.74
C GLY A 61 -1.30 -4.76 5.21
N ALA A 62 -2.09 -3.94 4.55
CA ALA A 62 -3.03 -3.09 5.29
C ALA A 62 -3.70 -3.93 6.41
N SER A 63 -3.32 -3.68 7.65
CA SER A 63 -3.67 -4.50 8.83
C SER A 63 -4.72 -3.84 9.75
N TRP A 64 -5.27 -2.70 9.34
CA TRP A 64 -5.82 -1.68 10.23
C TRP A 64 -7.17 -1.14 9.75
N VAL A 65 -8.13 -1.07 10.67
CA VAL A 65 -9.43 -0.41 10.51
C VAL A 65 -9.67 0.56 11.67
N CYS A 66 -10.56 1.55 11.51
CA CYS A 66 -10.93 2.48 12.59
C CYS A 66 -12.44 2.78 12.64
N PRO A 67 -12.98 3.31 13.75
CA PRO A 67 -14.43 3.33 14.02
C PRO A 67 -15.32 4.04 12.99
N GLN A 68 -14.76 4.93 12.15
CA GLN A 68 -15.51 5.63 11.09
C GLN A 68 -15.59 4.83 9.77
N GLN A 69 -14.87 3.71 9.66
CA GLN A 69 -14.81 2.88 8.44
C GLN A 69 -15.94 1.84 8.43
N ASN A 70 -17.18 2.33 8.53
CA ASN A 70 -18.37 1.51 8.78
C ASN A 70 -18.45 0.24 7.91
N ARG A 71 -18.11 0.35 6.62
CA ARG A 71 -18.33 -0.74 5.65
C ARG A 71 -17.32 -1.89 5.72
N ILE A 72 -16.07 -1.64 6.11
CA ILE A 72 -15.12 -2.74 6.40
C ILE A 72 -15.42 -3.37 7.77
N LEU A 73 -15.91 -2.58 8.74
CA LEU A 73 -16.39 -3.10 10.03
C LEU A 73 -17.64 -3.98 9.88
N GLU A 74 -18.56 -3.64 8.97
CA GLU A 74 -19.67 -4.50 8.57
C GLU A 74 -19.18 -5.83 7.97
N LEU A 75 -18.20 -5.80 7.05
CA LEU A 75 -17.63 -7.01 6.43
C LEU A 75 -16.95 -7.90 7.47
N LEU A 76 -16.17 -7.32 8.39
CA LEU A 76 -15.53 -8.06 9.49
C LEU A 76 -16.57 -8.74 10.37
N LYS A 77 -17.68 -8.05 10.68
CA LYS A 77 -18.82 -8.63 11.41
C LYS A 77 -19.57 -9.70 10.62
N GLU A 78 -19.72 -9.53 9.31
CA GLU A 78 -20.34 -10.51 8.39
C GLU A 78 -19.54 -11.83 8.36
N TYR A 79 -18.21 -11.74 8.35
CA TYR A 79 -17.28 -12.88 8.37
C TYR A 79 -16.87 -13.36 9.77
N GLN A 80 -17.45 -12.80 10.84
CA GLN A 80 -17.14 -13.13 12.25
C GLN A 80 -15.65 -12.96 12.61
N ILE A 81 -14.98 -11.99 11.99
CA ILE A 81 -13.60 -11.62 12.25
C ILE A 81 -13.58 -10.54 13.34
N GLU A 82 -13.11 -10.89 14.53
CA GLU A 82 -13.02 -9.96 15.66
C GLU A 82 -11.93 -8.90 15.45
N THR A 83 -12.25 -7.64 15.76
CA THR A 83 -11.30 -6.53 15.78
C THR A 83 -10.73 -6.34 17.19
N ILE A 84 -9.41 -6.43 17.33
CA ILE A 84 -8.69 -6.05 18.56
C ILE A 84 -8.52 -4.53 18.57
N GLU A 85 -8.82 -3.84 19.67
CA GLU A 85 -8.49 -2.40 19.76
C GLU A 85 -6.98 -2.19 19.71
N GLN A 86 -6.55 -1.32 18.78
CA GLN A 86 -5.17 -0.89 18.69
C GLN A 86 -4.81 -0.08 19.93
N TYR A 87 -3.92 -0.59 20.79
CA TYR A 87 -3.42 0.15 21.94
C TYR A 87 -2.84 1.52 21.50
N THR A 88 -3.43 2.61 22.01
CA THR A 88 -3.20 4.00 21.56
C THR A 88 -2.61 4.94 22.63
N ALA A 89 -2.39 4.45 23.85
CA ALA A 89 -1.62 5.17 24.89
C ALA A 89 -0.12 5.11 24.58
N GLY A 90 0.30 5.86 23.55
CA GLY A 90 1.46 5.55 22.71
C GLY A 90 1.01 4.81 21.43
N LYS A 91 1.69 5.00 20.30
CA LYS A 91 1.18 4.60 18.96
C LYS A 91 2.15 3.67 18.22
N ASN A 92 1.74 2.44 17.93
CA ASN A 92 2.47 1.38 17.19
C ASN A 92 1.78 1.05 15.82
N ILE A 93 2.42 0.36 14.84
CA ILE A 93 1.85 -0.11 13.51
C ILE A 93 2.68 -1.30 12.87
N LEU A 94 2.28 -1.86 11.69
CA LEU A 94 2.80 -3.11 11.02
C LEU A 94 3.21 -2.97 9.47
N LYS A 95 3.42 -4.03 8.62
CA LYS A 95 4.39 -4.07 7.43
C LYS A 95 3.92 -4.59 5.99
N TYR A 96 4.85 -4.82 4.98
CA TYR A 96 4.95 -5.80 3.80
C TYR A 96 4.97 -5.42 2.25
N ILE A 97 4.68 -6.42 1.37
CA ILE A 97 5.18 -6.85 0.00
C ILE A 97 4.08 -7.77 -0.68
N GLY A 98 4.02 -8.33 -1.93
CA GLY A 98 4.87 -8.52 -3.14
C GLY A 98 4.13 -9.31 -4.29
N LYS A 99 4.86 -9.96 -5.26
CA LYS A 99 4.34 -10.56 -6.53
C LYS A 99 5.32 -11.57 -7.23
N GLU A 100 4.87 -12.46 -8.17
CA GLU A 100 5.44 -12.79 -9.54
C GLU A 100 5.13 -14.20 -10.16
N ASN A 101 5.33 -14.31 -11.51
CA ASN A 101 5.54 -15.50 -12.39
C ASN A 101 4.39 -16.33 -13.04
N THR A 102 3.83 -15.87 -14.17
CA THR A 102 3.56 -16.66 -15.42
C THR A 102 3.47 -15.70 -16.63
N GLY A 103 3.74 -16.19 -17.86
CA GLY A 103 4.02 -15.34 -19.03
C GLY A 103 3.13 -15.54 -20.27
N ASP A 104 1.83 -15.78 -20.11
CA ASP A 104 0.89 -15.83 -21.24
C ASP A 104 0.20 -14.47 -21.45
N GLU A 105 0.26 -13.94 -22.69
CA GLU A 105 -0.51 -12.74 -23.08
C GLU A 105 -1.97 -13.11 -23.33
N GLN A 106 -2.84 -12.90 -22.34
CA GLN A 106 -4.25 -13.28 -22.40
C GLN A 106 -5.15 -12.14 -22.88
N ILE A 107 -5.78 -12.32 -24.05
CA ILE A 107 -6.83 -11.43 -24.56
C ILE A 107 -8.17 -11.82 -23.92
N LEU A 108 -8.74 -10.92 -23.13
CA LEU A 108 -9.96 -11.16 -22.35
C LEU A 108 -10.98 -10.04 -22.60
N ILE A 109 -12.24 -10.41 -22.85
CA ILE A 109 -13.31 -9.50 -23.30
C ILE A 109 -14.41 -9.40 -22.24
N CYS A 110 -14.71 -8.16 -21.84
CA CYS A 110 -15.79 -7.79 -20.92
C CYS A 110 -16.58 -6.57 -21.43
N GLN A 111 -17.72 -6.29 -20.80
CA GLN A 111 -18.49 -5.07 -21.04
C GLN A 111 -17.99 -3.88 -20.20
N GLN A 112 -17.42 -4.15 -19.03
CA GLN A 112 -16.96 -3.17 -18.04
C GLN A 112 -15.71 -3.69 -17.31
N VAL A 113 -14.82 -2.78 -16.89
CA VAL A 113 -13.59 -3.09 -16.15
C VAL A 113 -13.32 -2.05 -15.05
N ILE A 114 -12.89 -2.50 -13.87
CA ILE A 114 -12.42 -1.63 -12.78
C ILE A 114 -10.88 -1.70 -12.72
N VAL A 115 -10.22 -0.56 -12.88
CA VAL A 115 -8.78 -0.41 -12.68
C VAL A 115 -8.53 -0.09 -11.20
N CYS A 116 -8.10 -1.08 -10.40
CA CYS A 116 -7.90 -0.98 -8.95
C CYS A 116 -6.49 -0.54 -8.50
N ILE A 117 -5.65 -0.06 -9.42
CA ILE A 117 -4.22 0.21 -9.25
C ILE A 117 -3.99 1.73 -9.19
N PRO A 118 -3.11 2.26 -8.30
CA PRO A 118 -2.72 3.66 -8.28
C PRO A 118 -2.29 4.16 -9.68
N PRO A 119 -2.85 5.26 -10.21
CA PRO A 119 -2.66 5.69 -11.60
C PRO A 119 -1.20 5.65 -12.07
N GLN A 120 -0.29 6.23 -11.27
CA GLN A 120 1.14 6.31 -11.52
C GLN A 120 1.86 4.95 -11.67
N SER A 121 1.30 3.86 -11.12
CA SER A 121 1.89 2.52 -11.19
C SER A 121 1.50 1.75 -12.47
N LEU A 122 0.61 2.31 -13.29
CA LEU A 122 0.23 1.76 -14.60
C LEU A 122 1.23 2.14 -15.72
N ASN A 123 2.08 3.14 -15.49
CA ASN A 123 3.02 3.68 -16.48
C ASN A 123 3.92 2.59 -17.07
N GLY A 124 3.79 2.37 -18.39
CA GLY A 124 4.52 1.32 -19.12
C GLY A 124 4.04 -0.12 -18.87
N LYS A 125 3.18 -0.35 -17.86
CA LYS A 125 2.72 -1.69 -17.45
C LYS A 125 1.33 -2.05 -17.98
N VAL A 126 0.50 -1.07 -18.32
CA VAL A 126 -0.83 -1.27 -18.95
C VAL A 126 -1.01 -0.28 -20.10
N GLN A 127 -1.20 -0.80 -21.32
CA GLN A 127 -1.46 0.03 -22.50
C GLN A 127 -2.96 0.26 -22.69
N PHE A 128 -3.43 1.47 -22.40
CA PHE A 128 -4.80 1.87 -22.69
C PHE A 128 -4.91 2.44 -24.11
N THR A 129 -5.47 1.68 -25.04
CA THR A 129 -5.71 2.12 -26.43
C THR A 129 -6.82 3.16 -26.51
N ASN A 130 -7.92 2.94 -25.78
CA ASN A 130 -9.15 3.74 -25.80
C ASN A 130 -9.45 4.45 -24.47
N ILE A 131 -8.60 5.40 -24.05
CA ILE A 131 -8.94 6.41 -23.03
C ILE A 131 -8.57 7.81 -23.52
N LEU A 132 -9.12 8.84 -22.87
CA LEU A 132 -8.82 10.25 -23.18
C LEU A 132 -7.31 10.53 -23.12
N ASP A 133 -6.76 11.27 -24.08
CA ASP A 133 -5.31 11.60 -24.10
C ASP A 133 -4.87 12.37 -22.86
N LYS A 134 -5.67 13.35 -22.44
CA LYS A 134 -5.51 14.09 -21.18
C LYS A 134 -5.48 13.17 -19.95
N LYS A 135 -6.11 11.99 -20.00
CA LYS A 135 -6.05 10.96 -18.95
C LYS A 135 -4.74 10.16 -19.00
N ARG A 136 -4.19 9.88 -20.19
CA ARG A 136 -2.84 9.29 -20.36
C ARG A 136 -1.76 10.22 -19.81
N GLU A 137 -1.84 11.51 -20.14
CA GLU A 137 -0.94 12.55 -19.65
C GLU A 137 -1.02 12.72 -18.11
N GLN A 138 -2.23 12.75 -17.56
CA GLN A 138 -2.49 12.75 -16.11
C GLN A 138 -1.78 11.58 -15.41
N ILE A 139 -1.90 10.36 -15.93
CA ILE A 139 -1.26 9.14 -15.40
C ILE A 139 0.28 9.23 -15.41
N GLN A 140 0.86 9.80 -16.48
CA GLN A 140 2.32 9.91 -16.66
C GLN A 140 2.97 10.99 -15.78
N THR A 141 2.20 11.98 -15.32
CA THR A 141 2.71 13.18 -14.64
C THR A 141 2.63 13.14 -13.11
N VAL A 142 1.95 12.16 -12.51
CA VAL A 142 1.98 11.93 -11.06
C VAL A 142 3.33 11.33 -10.66
N LYS A 143 4.10 12.03 -9.82
CA LYS A 143 5.28 11.47 -9.17
C LYS A 143 4.85 10.70 -7.93
N ILE A 144 5.47 9.56 -7.66
CA ILE A 144 5.24 8.80 -6.43
C ILE A 144 6.29 9.20 -5.38
N GLY A 145 5.92 9.20 -4.11
CA GLY A 145 6.88 9.44 -3.02
C GLY A 145 7.97 8.35 -2.95
N GLU A 146 9.11 8.69 -2.36
CA GLU A 146 10.15 7.73 -2.01
C GLU A 146 10.43 7.77 -0.50
N LEU A 147 10.19 6.65 0.18
CA LEU A 147 10.41 6.47 1.61
C LEU A 147 10.99 5.07 1.89
N ILE A 148 11.98 5.02 2.78
CA ILE A 148 12.56 3.81 3.33
C ILE A 148 12.13 3.68 4.79
N LYS A 149 11.64 2.50 5.17
CA LYS A 149 11.26 2.15 6.54
C LYS A 149 12.39 1.33 7.18
N CYS A 150 13.16 1.97 8.07
CA CYS A 150 14.29 1.36 8.76
C CYS A 150 13.88 0.94 10.17
N TYR A 151 14.06 -0.32 10.55
CA TYR A 151 13.64 -0.90 11.82
C TYR A 151 14.87 -1.27 12.65
N LEU A 152 15.01 -0.68 13.83
CA LEU A 152 15.95 -1.09 14.87
C LEU A 152 15.19 -1.95 15.90
N VAL A 153 15.67 -3.16 16.18
CA VAL A 153 15.04 -4.10 17.12
C VAL A 153 15.94 -4.34 18.34
N PHE A 154 15.32 -4.35 19.51
CA PHE A 154 15.95 -4.35 20.83
C PHE A 154 15.26 -5.36 21.77
N LYS A 155 15.97 -5.82 22.80
CA LYS A 155 15.47 -6.75 23.84
C LYS A 155 14.25 -6.21 24.58
N SER A 156 14.22 -4.91 24.90
CA SER A 156 13.05 -4.27 25.51
C SER A 156 12.88 -2.81 25.01
N PRO A 157 11.69 -2.21 25.14
CA PRO A 157 11.49 -0.78 24.90
C PRO A 157 12.09 0.06 26.04
N PHE A 158 13.41 0.02 26.19
CA PHE A 158 14.14 0.62 27.31
C PHE A 158 13.89 2.14 27.45
N TRP A 159 13.59 2.82 26.35
CA TRP A 159 13.26 4.25 26.33
C TRP A 159 11.95 4.55 27.08
N ARG A 160 10.95 3.65 27.06
CA ARG A 160 9.73 3.79 27.86
C ARG A 160 10.04 3.79 29.36
N LYS A 161 10.97 2.93 29.81
CA LYS A 161 11.46 2.90 31.21
C LYS A 161 12.21 4.18 31.61
N LYS A 162 12.78 4.91 30.64
CA LYS A 162 13.44 6.22 30.81
C LYS A 162 12.49 7.41 30.57
N GLY A 163 11.17 7.17 30.43
CA GLY A 163 10.15 8.22 30.29
C GLY A 163 9.88 8.72 28.86
N PHE A 164 10.50 8.13 27.83
CA PHE A 164 10.35 8.56 26.44
C PHE A 164 9.33 7.73 25.66
N SER A 165 8.62 8.37 24.73
CA SER A 165 7.60 7.76 23.87
C SER A 165 8.15 7.08 22.60
N GLY A 166 9.47 7.14 22.35
CA GLY A 166 10.11 6.70 21.11
C GLY A 166 9.76 7.54 19.86
N LEU A 167 8.97 8.61 20.00
CA LEU A 167 8.79 9.61 18.96
C LEU A 167 9.99 10.56 18.94
N ILE A 168 10.72 10.59 17.82
CA ILE A 168 11.79 11.57 17.56
C ILE A 168 11.42 12.27 16.25
N PHE A 169 11.51 13.59 16.20
CA PHE A 169 11.26 14.38 14.99
C PHE A 169 12.47 15.27 14.70
N ASN A 170 13.11 15.07 13.55
CA ASN A 170 14.34 15.72 13.15
C ASN A 170 14.11 16.52 11.86
N ILE A 171 14.29 17.83 11.95
CA ILE A 171 14.11 18.78 10.83
C ILE A 171 15.43 19.17 10.14
N ILE A 172 16.56 18.64 10.59
CA ILE A 172 17.91 19.01 10.16
C ILE A 172 18.53 17.92 9.28
N LYS A 173 18.36 16.64 9.64
CA LYS A 173 18.95 15.48 8.97
C LYS A 173 17.99 14.29 8.85
N GLN A 174 18.43 13.25 8.16
CA GLN A 174 17.73 11.96 8.06
C GLN A 174 18.32 10.94 9.05
N PRO A 175 17.51 10.07 9.68
CA PRO A 175 16.06 9.93 9.52
C PRO A 175 15.28 11.09 10.14
N CYS A 176 14.29 11.63 9.42
CA CYS A 176 13.55 12.81 9.88
C CYS A 176 12.49 12.51 10.97
N LEU A 177 12.14 11.24 11.18
CA LEU A 177 11.06 10.84 12.06
C LEU A 177 11.26 9.40 12.55
N TYR A 178 11.13 9.16 13.85
CA TYR A 178 11.11 7.85 14.48
C TYR A 178 9.76 7.60 15.17
N TYR A 179 9.32 6.34 15.18
CA TYR A 179 8.18 5.86 15.95
C TYR A 179 8.53 4.60 16.75
N ASP A 180 7.99 4.50 17.96
CA ASP A 180 7.91 3.27 18.74
C ASP A 180 6.91 2.29 18.10
N LEU A 181 7.32 1.06 17.82
CA LEU A 181 6.46 -0.05 17.38
C LEU A 181 6.54 -1.26 18.31
N SER A 182 7.01 -1.06 19.55
CA SER A 182 7.37 -2.15 20.46
C SER A 182 6.16 -2.91 20.97
N ASN A 183 6.27 -4.23 20.94
CA ASN A 183 5.31 -5.18 21.49
C ASN A 183 5.79 -5.73 22.85
N ASP A 184 5.11 -6.75 23.37
CA ASP A 184 5.40 -7.33 24.68
C ASP A 184 6.73 -8.10 24.74
N GLN A 185 7.35 -8.39 23.59
CA GLN A 185 8.57 -9.20 23.48
C GLN A 185 9.83 -8.38 23.12
N TYR A 186 9.69 -7.30 22.35
CA TYR A 186 10.82 -6.55 21.79
C TYR A 186 10.57 -5.04 21.79
N GLY A 187 11.62 -4.27 22.09
CA GLY A 187 11.70 -2.86 21.73
C GLY A 187 11.87 -2.71 20.21
N ILE A 188 11.09 -1.86 19.56
CA ILE A 188 11.21 -1.59 18.12
C ILE A 188 11.11 -0.09 17.86
N LEU A 189 12.11 0.48 17.18
CA LEU A 189 12.06 1.82 16.62
C LEU A 189 12.01 1.75 15.09
N LEU A 190 10.96 2.30 14.50
CA LEU A 190 10.84 2.54 13.06
C LEU A 190 11.30 3.97 12.76
N ALA A 191 12.43 4.10 12.08
CA ALA A 191 12.91 5.34 11.49
C ALA A 191 12.43 5.48 10.04
N PHE A 192 11.91 6.65 9.70
CA PHE A 192 11.58 7.05 8.33
C PHE A 192 12.75 7.81 7.71
N TYR A 193 13.44 7.15 6.79
CA TYR A 193 14.47 7.76 5.95
C TYR A 193 13.84 8.12 4.61
N GLN A 194 13.68 9.41 4.36
CA GLN A 194 13.16 9.96 3.10
C GLN A 194 14.24 10.80 2.39
N GLN A 195 13.98 11.18 1.15
CA GLN A 195 14.92 11.97 0.37
C GLN A 195 15.27 13.30 1.07
N GLY A 196 16.55 13.52 1.37
CA GLY A 196 17.06 14.76 1.95
C GLY A 196 17.61 15.71 0.90
N ARG A 197 18.03 16.91 1.32
CA ARG A 197 18.71 17.88 0.44
C ARG A 197 20.05 17.37 -0.12
N GLU A 198 20.74 16.53 0.64
CA GLU A 198 22.12 16.10 0.35
C GLU A 198 22.24 14.60 0.02
N ASN A 199 21.30 13.77 0.51
CA ASN A 199 21.29 12.32 0.32
C ASN A 199 20.00 11.85 -0.34
N THR A 200 20.14 11.02 -1.39
CA THR A 200 19.03 10.34 -2.06
C THR A 200 18.79 8.97 -1.45
N ASN A 201 17.55 8.49 -1.51
CA ASN A 201 17.21 7.13 -1.06
C ASN A 201 18.00 6.07 -1.83
N GLU A 202 18.21 6.28 -3.14
CA GLU A 202 19.07 5.45 -3.99
C GLU A 202 20.48 5.28 -3.42
N LYS A 203 21.19 6.37 -3.08
CA LYS A 203 22.53 6.33 -2.48
C LYS A 203 22.56 5.60 -1.13
N PHE A 204 21.46 5.62 -0.38
CA PHE A 204 21.34 4.86 0.86
C PHE A 204 21.13 3.37 0.57
N LEU A 205 20.25 3.02 -0.37
CA LEU A 205 19.93 1.63 -0.75
C LEU A 205 21.09 0.90 -1.46
N GLN A 206 21.96 1.61 -2.18
CA GLN A 206 23.18 1.07 -2.77
C GLN A 206 24.18 0.53 -1.73
N LYS A 207 24.05 0.92 -0.45
CA LYS A 207 24.91 0.44 0.64
C LYS A 207 24.49 -0.95 1.13
N SER A 208 25.44 -1.72 1.66
CA SER A 208 25.14 -3.01 2.29
C SER A 208 24.22 -2.85 3.51
N LEU A 209 23.43 -3.89 3.84
CA LEU A 209 22.51 -3.85 4.99
C LEU A 209 23.21 -3.45 6.30
N LYS A 210 24.47 -3.88 6.50
CA LYS A 210 25.26 -3.55 7.69
C LYS A 210 25.77 -2.11 7.71
N GLU A 211 26.07 -1.49 6.56
CA GLU A 211 26.31 -0.05 6.51
C GLU A 211 25.06 0.76 6.82
N ARG A 212 23.90 0.34 6.30
CA ARG A 212 22.61 0.99 6.55
C ARG A 212 22.23 0.89 8.03
N GLU A 213 22.41 -0.30 8.64
CA GLU A 213 22.34 -0.51 10.08
C GLU A 213 23.25 0.48 10.84
N ASN A 214 24.55 0.53 10.51
CA ASN A 214 25.51 1.39 11.21
C ASN A 214 25.14 2.88 11.12
N ILE A 215 24.57 3.34 10.01
CA ILE A 215 24.11 4.74 9.85
C ILE A 215 22.91 5.01 10.76
N ILE A 216 21.88 4.18 10.73
CA ILE A 216 20.62 4.39 11.47
C ILE A 216 20.81 4.16 12.97
N LEU A 217 21.68 3.21 13.35
CA LEU A 217 22.06 2.93 14.73
C LEU A 217 22.92 4.08 15.31
N LYS A 218 23.84 4.65 14.52
CA LYS A 218 24.61 5.83 14.94
C LYS A 218 23.72 7.05 15.17
N ASP A 219 22.73 7.29 14.32
CA ASP A 219 21.76 8.38 14.55
C ASP A 219 20.96 8.14 15.84
N CYS A 220 20.51 6.89 16.05
CA CYS A 220 19.80 6.48 17.27
C CYS A 220 20.62 6.72 18.57
N MET A 221 21.94 6.50 18.50
CA MET A 221 22.90 6.74 19.59
C MET A 221 23.09 8.23 19.94
N GLU A 222 22.56 9.18 19.16
CA GLU A 222 22.56 10.61 19.54
C GLU A 222 21.40 10.98 20.49
N TYR A 223 20.33 10.18 20.53
CA TYR A 223 19.16 10.43 21.39
C TYR A 223 19.09 9.52 22.63
N PHE A 224 19.83 8.40 22.63
CA PHE A 224 19.84 7.41 23.71
C PHE A 224 21.27 7.00 24.09
N ASP A 225 21.48 6.72 25.38
CA ASP A 225 22.76 6.23 25.92
C ASP A 225 23.32 5.05 25.12
N ILE A 226 24.58 5.20 24.71
CA ILE A 226 25.30 4.29 23.81
C ILE A 226 25.43 2.89 24.43
N ASN A 227 25.68 2.81 25.74
CA ASN A 227 25.84 1.52 26.43
C ASN A 227 24.50 0.75 26.43
N THR A 228 23.41 1.43 26.80
CA THR A 228 22.05 0.87 26.71
C THR A 228 21.71 0.42 25.30
N ILE A 229 22.07 1.20 24.26
CA ILE A 229 21.87 0.80 22.85
C ILE A 229 22.64 -0.49 22.54
N GLN A 230 23.92 -0.59 22.91
CA GLN A 230 24.75 -1.77 22.64
C GLN A 230 24.30 -3.01 23.40
N GLU A 231 23.85 -2.86 24.65
CA GLU A 231 23.32 -3.96 25.45
C GLU A 231 21.95 -4.45 24.95
N GLU A 232 21.06 -3.55 24.56
CA GLU A 232 19.68 -3.90 24.19
C GLU A 232 19.54 -4.30 22.71
N PHE A 233 20.40 -3.85 21.79
CA PHE A 233 20.23 -4.08 20.34
C PHE A 233 20.32 -5.55 19.95
N LEU A 234 19.45 -5.97 19.03
CA LEU A 234 19.37 -7.33 18.52
C LEU A 234 19.67 -7.41 17.03
N PHE A 235 18.95 -6.66 16.20
CA PHE A 235 19.16 -6.62 14.75
C PHE A 235 18.49 -5.41 14.10
N TYR A 236 18.86 -5.18 12.84
CA TYR A 236 18.29 -4.17 11.96
C TYR A 236 17.66 -4.79 10.72
N SER A 237 16.62 -4.15 10.20
CA SER A 237 16.01 -4.47 8.90
C SER A 237 15.49 -3.17 8.29
N ASP A 238 15.72 -2.92 7.01
CA ASP A 238 14.97 -1.91 6.26
C ASP A 238 14.14 -2.54 5.14
N ASP A 239 13.19 -1.76 4.63
CA ASP A 239 12.45 -2.05 3.42
C ASP A 239 11.95 -0.75 2.76
N ASN A 240 11.72 -0.77 1.45
CA ASN A 240 11.29 0.39 0.65
C ASN A 240 10.29 -0.04 -0.45
N PHE A 241 9.82 0.89 -1.27
CA PHE A 241 8.94 0.58 -2.43
C PHE A 241 9.51 1.05 -3.78
N ILE A 242 10.76 1.51 -3.81
CA ILE A 242 11.44 1.98 -5.02
C ILE A 242 11.82 0.76 -5.86
N GLY A 243 11.48 0.77 -7.16
CA GLY A 243 11.84 -0.30 -8.10
C GLY A 243 11.10 -1.63 -7.90
N LYS A 244 10.11 -1.72 -7.00
CA LYS A 244 9.31 -2.93 -6.83
C LYS A 244 8.29 -3.10 -7.97
N GLU A 245 8.08 -4.35 -8.36
CA GLU A 245 7.03 -4.72 -9.31
C GLU A 245 5.63 -4.40 -8.73
N GLY A 246 4.68 -4.06 -9.59
CA GLY A 246 3.34 -3.56 -9.20
C GLY A 246 3.25 -2.20 -8.46
N ILE A 247 4.21 -1.80 -7.62
CA ILE A 247 4.20 -0.55 -6.82
C ILE A 247 5.61 0.07 -6.81
N ASN A 248 5.77 1.26 -7.40
CA ASN A 248 7.10 1.89 -7.61
C ASN A 248 7.44 3.04 -6.62
N GLY A 249 6.84 3.06 -5.43
CA GLY A 249 7.11 4.08 -4.41
C GLY A 249 6.04 4.15 -3.31
N CYS A 250 6.24 5.02 -2.31
CA CYS A 250 5.32 5.26 -1.20
C CYS A 250 5.65 6.59 -0.47
N PRO A 251 4.74 7.20 0.31
CA PRO A 251 3.44 6.69 0.74
C PRO A 251 2.31 6.84 -0.30
N VAL A 252 2.35 7.89 -1.13
CA VAL A 252 1.24 8.28 -2.03
C VAL A 252 1.77 8.80 -3.38
N GLY A 253 0.89 8.86 -4.39
CA GLY A 253 1.09 9.73 -5.54
C GLY A 253 0.98 11.21 -5.15
N VAL A 254 1.93 12.03 -5.57
CA VAL A 254 1.99 13.47 -5.31
C VAL A 254 1.75 14.24 -6.60
N ALA A 255 0.69 15.05 -6.60
CA ALA A 255 0.35 15.97 -7.67
C ALA A 255 1.35 17.15 -7.72
N GLY A 256 1.72 17.58 -8.93
CA GLY A 256 2.62 18.72 -9.14
C GLY A 256 1.96 20.10 -8.96
N VAL A 257 2.72 21.16 -9.21
CA VAL A 257 2.20 22.54 -9.33
C VAL A 257 1.21 22.62 -10.50
N ASP A 258 0.13 23.40 -10.35
CA ASP A 258 -1.01 23.53 -11.28
C ASP A 258 -1.73 22.21 -11.66
N TYR A 259 -1.29 21.06 -11.16
CA TYR A 259 -1.75 19.74 -11.58
C TYR A 259 -3.28 19.56 -11.48
N TRP A 260 -3.89 20.00 -10.38
CA TRP A 260 -5.34 19.92 -10.18
C TRP A 260 -6.15 20.86 -11.08
N LYS A 261 -5.56 21.99 -11.48
CA LYS A 261 -6.15 22.93 -12.46
C LYS A 261 -6.02 22.40 -13.89
N GLN A 262 -4.94 21.66 -14.18
CA GLN A 262 -4.71 21.03 -15.47
C GLN A 262 -5.54 19.76 -15.66
N PHE A 263 -5.55 18.84 -14.69
CA PHE A 263 -6.06 17.47 -14.83
C PHE A 263 -7.16 17.06 -13.83
N GLY A 264 -7.57 17.94 -12.91
CA GLY A 264 -8.60 17.62 -11.90
C GLY A 264 -9.96 17.26 -12.51
N ASP A 265 -10.26 17.82 -13.68
CA ASP A 265 -11.46 17.53 -14.47
C ASP A 265 -11.50 16.10 -15.02
N VAL A 266 -10.34 15.46 -15.27
CA VAL A 266 -10.23 14.06 -15.75
C VAL A 266 -9.80 13.06 -14.67
N TRP A 267 -9.51 13.54 -13.44
CA TRP A 267 -8.93 12.72 -12.37
C TRP A 267 -9.76 11.48 -12.00
N ASN A 268 -11.09 11.61 -11.97
CA ASN A 268 -12.03 10.50 -11.70
C ASN A 268 -13.00 10.19 -12.85
N VAL A 269 -12.74 10.70 -14.06
CA VAL A 269 -13.65 10.51 -15.20
C VAL A 269 -13.60 9.07 -15.71
N GLN A 270 -14.76 8.43 -15.66
CA GLN A 270 -15.03 7.12 -16.24
C GLN A 270 -15.15 7.25 -17.76
N TYR A 271 -14.71 6.23 -18.50
CA TYR A 271 -14.67 6.31 -19.97
C TYR A 271 -14.97 4.95 -20.60
N LYS A 272 -16.07 4.86 -21.36
CA LYS A 272 -16.45 3.68 -22.18
C LYS A 272 -16.32 2.33 -21.43
N GLY A 273 -16.90 2.24 -20.23
CA GLY A 273 -16.87 1.03 -19.41
C GLY A 273 -15.61 0.85 -18.54
N ILE A 274 -14.65 1.78 -18.58
CA ILE A 274 -13.47 1.81 -17.70
C ILE A 274 -13.77 2.67 -16.48
N PHE A 275 -13.70 2.05 -15.30
CA PHE A 275 -13.92 2.67 -14.00
C PHE A 275 -12.61 2.74 -13.21
N TRP A 276 -12.30 3.90 -12.63
CA TRP A 276 -11.06 4.12 -11.88
C TRP A 276 -11.29 3.96 -10.37
N ALA A 277 -10.52 3.07 -9.73
CA ALA A 277 -10.52 2.85 -8.30
C ALA A 277 -9.09 2.80 -7.74
N SER A 278 -8.81 3.64 -6.76
CA SER A 278 -7.54 3.68 -6.04
C SER A 278 -7.73 4.59 -4.82
N THR A 279 -6.76 4.69 -3.92
CA THR A 279 -6.91 5.69 -2.85
C THR A 279 -6.79 7.12 -3.40
N GLU A 280 -5.97 7.28 -4.43
CA GLU A 280 -5.85 8.47 -5.27
C GLU A 280 -7.19 8.88 -5.89
N CYS A 281 -8.10 7.94 -6.20
CA CYS A 281 -9.43 8.23 -6.72
C CYS A 281 -10.45 8.68 -5.66
N SER A 282 -10.16 8.63 -4.37
CA SER A 282 -11.11 9.05 -3.33
C SER A 282 -11.09 10.57 -3.09
N ILE A 283 -12.28 11.16 -2.92
CA ILE A 283 -12.45 12.55 -2.49
C ILE A 283 -12.12 12.70 -0.99
N ILE A 284 -12.30 11.64 -0.20
CA ILE A 284 -12.11 11.63 1.26
C ILE A 284 -11.03 10.60 1.62
N TRP A 285 -10.07 10.95 2.47
CA TRP A 285 -8.94 10.08 2.83
C TRP A 285 -8.10 9.61 1.64
N ASN A 286 -7.90 10.51 0.67
CA ASN A 286 -6.98 10.34 -0.46
C ASN A 286 -5.57 9.99 0.04
N GLY A 287 -4.96 8.94 -0.49
CA GLY A 287 -3.67 8.41 -0.03
C GLY A 287 -3.72 7.37 1.10
N TYR A 288 -4.89 7.15 1.74
CA TYR A 288 -5.07 6.23 2.86
C TYR A 288 -5.92 4.99 2.50
N MET A 289 -5.92 3.98 3.37
CA MET A 289 -6.63 2.71 3.14
C MET A 289 -8.15 2.91 3.01
N GLU A 290 -8.74 3.80 3.83
CA GLU A 290 -10.14 4.24 3.71
C GLU A 290 -10.46 4.77 2.30
N GLY A 291 -9.61 5.63 1.73
CA GLY A 291 -9.79 6.10 0.36
C GLY A 291 -9.83 4.97 -0.67
N ALA A 292 -9.00 3.93 -0.52
CA ALA A 292 -9.02 2.79 -1.42
C ALA A 292 -10.34 2.01 -1.35
N VAL A 293 -10.90 1.82 -0.16
CA VAL A 293 -12.20 1.15 0.06
C VAL A 293 -13.32 1.97 -0.59
N ARG A 294 -13.43 3.26 -0.24
CA ARG A 294 -14.45 4.18 -0.78
C ARG A 294 -14.47 4.25 -2.30
N ALA A 295 -13.28 4.31 -2.93
CA ALA A 295 -13.18 4.40 -4.39
C ALA A 295 -13.59 3.10 -5.09
N GLY A 296 -13.20 1.94 -4.54
CA GLY A 296 -13.61 0.62 -5.04
C GLY A 296 -15.13 0.42 -4.96
N GLU A 297 -15.72 0.76 -3.82
CA GLU A 297 -17.17 0.68 -3.62
C GLU A 297 -17.95 1.66 -4.51
N LYS A 298 -17.44 2.87 -4.72
CA LYS A 298 -18.07 3.80 -5.69
C LYS A 298 -18.06 3.21 -7.09
N ALA A 299 -16.89 2.76 -7.59
CA ALA A 299 -16.76 2.19 -8.93
C ALA A 299 -17.68 0.97 -9.14
N ALA A 300 -17.82 0.10 -8.13
CA ALA A 300 -18.73 -1.05 -8.20
C ALA A 300 -20.22 -0.65 -8.23
N ASN A 301 -20.62 0.41 -7.51
CA ASN A 301 -21.99 0.92 -7.57
C ASN A 301 -22.29 1.68 -8.88
N ASP A 302 -21.31 2.41 -9.44
CA ASP A 302 -21.45 3.07 -10.74
C ASP A 302 -21.62 2.05 -11.88
N ILE A 303 -20.95 0.90 -11.78
CA ILE A 303 -21.14 -0.28 -12.65
C ILE A 303 -22.57 -0.82 -12.54
N LEU A 304 -23.07 -1.04 -11.32
CA LEU A 304 -24.42 -1.56 -11.07
C LEU A 304 -25.55 -0.59 -11.49
N GLY A 305 -25.24 0.69 -11.70
CA GLY A 305 -26.16 1.70 -12.25
C GLY A 305 -26.03 1.90 -13.76
N SER A 306 -25.18 1.13 -14.44
CA SER A 306 -24.94 1.20 -15.90
C SER A 306 -25.02 -0.15 -16.62
N LEU A 307 -25.67 -1.12 -15.97
CA LEU A 307 -26.10 -2.44 -16.49
C LEU A 307 -27.64 -2.47 -16.61
#